data_AF-A0A081CPK4-F1
#
_entry.id   AF-A0A081CPK4-F1
#
_cell.length_a   1.000
_cell.length_b   1.000
_cell.length_c   1.000
_cell.angle_alpha   90.00
_cell.angle_beta   90.00
_cell.angle_gamma   90.00
#
_symmetry.space_group_name_H-M   'P 1'
#
loop_
_entity.id
_entity.type
_entity.pdbx_description
1 polymer ?
#
loop_
_entity_poly.entity_id
_entity_poly.type
_entity_poly.pdbx_seq_one_letter_code
_entity_poly.pdbx_strand_id
1 'polypeptide(L)'
;MEIDVDIRNVFSVLSNHPAQTQAVVDIASSLLGASQVAADYPPFMASEDFADMLNIVPGAHFFIGQENTAPLHNPSYEFDDDIIPVGAALLASIVQTRSSSLR
;
A
#
# COMPACT_ATOMS: atom_id res chain seq x y z
N MET A 1 -6.43 -44.89 -14.94
CA MET A 1 -5.58 -44.03 -14.08
C MET A 1 -6.44 -42.84 -13.70
N GLU A 2 -6.62 -42.61 -12.41
CA GLU A 2 -7.41 -41.52 -11.86
C GLU A 2 -6.43 -40.50 -11.26
N ILE A 3 -6.64 -39.21 -11.52
CA ILE A 3 -5.84 -38.12 -10.94
C ILE A 3 -6.79 -37.31 -10.06
N ASP A 4 -6.45 -37.19 -8.78
CA ASP A 4 -7.13 -36.30 -7.84
C ASP A 4 -6.34 -34.98 -7.72
N VAL A 5 -7.05 -33.86 -7.73
CA VAL A 5 -6.44 -32.52 -7.68
C VAL A 5 -7.13 -31.70 -6.60
N ASP A 6 -6.34 -31.21 -5.64
CA ASP A 6 -6.77 -30.28 -4.60
C ASP A 6 -6.28 -28.87 -4.93
N ILE A 7 -7.19 -28.00 -5.36
CA ILE A 7 -6.92 -26.59 -5.64
C ILE A 7 -7.46 -25.76 -4.48
N ARG A 8 -6.56 -25.06 -3.79
CA ARG A 8 -6.90 -24.18 -2.67
C ARG A 8 -6.64 -22.73 -3.05
N ASN A 9 -7.61 -21.87 -2.75
CA ASN A 9 -7.42 -20.44 -2.86
C ASN A 9 -6.86 -19.91 -1.53
N VAL A 10 -5.54 -19.74 -1.47
CA VAL A 10 -4.83 -19.41 -0.21
C VAL A 10 -4.73 -17.89 -0.01
N PHE A 11 -4.81 -17.09 -1.07
CA PHE A 11 -4.66 -15.64 -1.02
C PHE A 11 -5.73 -14.93 -1.84
N SER A 12 -6.29 -13.87 -1.27
CA SER A 12 -7.15 -12.92 -1.98
C SER A 12 -6.29 -11.96 -2.81
N VAL A 13 -6.84 -11.45 -3.92
CA VAL A 13 -6.20 -10.35 -4.66
C VAL A 13 -6.34 -9.07 -3.86
N LEU A 14 -5.23 -8.39 -3.58
CA LEU A 14 -5.28 -7.06 -2.98
C LEU A 14 -5.85 -6.07 -4.01
N SER A 15 -7.01 -5.50 -3.72
CA SER A 15 -7.67 -4.51 -4.56
C SER A 15 -8.04 -3.28 -3.75
N ASN A 16 -7.43 -2.15 -4.09
CA ASN A 16 -7.71 -0.88 -3.43
C ASN A 16 -9.08 -0.32 -3.84
N HIS A 17 -9.76 0.31 -2.88
CA HIS A 17 -11.02 0.97 -3.15
C HIS A 17 -10.77 2.38 -3.73
N PRO A 18 -11.41 2.75 -4.86
CA PRO A 18 -11.08 4.00 -5.58
C PRO A 18 -11.15 5.27 -4.72
N ALA A 19 -12.17 5.40 -3.86
CA ALA A 19 -12.34 6.59 -3.02
C ALA A 19 -11.25 6.72 -1.94
N GLN A 20 -10.75 5.60 -1.44
CA GLN A 20 -9.69 5.55 -0.44
C GLN A 20 -8.33 5.79 -1.09
N THR A 21 -8.09 5.21 -2.27
CA THR A 21 -6.90 5.50 -3.10
C THR A 21 -6.81 6.98 -3.41
N GLN A 22 -7.89 7.59 -3.91
CA GLN A 22 -7.89 9.01 -4.26
C GLN A 22 -7.55 9.90 -3.06
N ALA A 23 -8.11 9.59 -1.88
CA ALA A 23 -7.80 10.36 -0.69
C ALA A 23 -6.34 10.23 -0.25
N VAL A 24 -5.73 9.04 -0.37
CA VAL A 24 -4.29 8.88 -0.11
C VAL A 24 -3.48 9.71 -1.11
N VAL A 25 -3.84 9.68 -2.41
CA VAL A 25 -3.19 10.47 -3.45
C VAL A 25 -3.28 11.97 -3.16
N ASP A 26 -4.46 12.48 -2.79
CA ASP A 26 -4.68 13.89 -2.50
C ASP A 26 -3.86 14.35 -1.29
N ILE A 27 -3.88 13.55 -0.21
CA ILE A 27 -3.14 13.84 1.03
C ILE A 27 -1.63 13.78 0.79
N ALA A 28 -1.15 12.73 0.13
CA ALA A 28 0.26 12.59 -0.23
C ALA A 28 0.72 13.74 -1.13
N SER A 29 -0.08 14.12 -2.14
CA SER A 29 0.25 15.20 -3.06
C SER A 29 0.29 16.56 -2.36
N SER A 30 -0.60 16.78 -1.39
CA SER A 30 -0.58 18.00 -0.57
C SER A 30 0.62 18.05 0.36
N LEU A 31 1.08 16.91 0.87
CA LEU A 31 2.16 16.83 1.85
C LEU A 31 3.56 16.85 1.20
N LEU A 32 3.74 16.10 0.11
CA LEU A 32 5.03 15.84 -0.53
C LEU A 32 5.19 16.53 -1.89
N GLY A 33 4.10 17.10 -2.42
CA GLY A 33 4.03 17.62 -3.78
C GLY A 33 3.62 16.54 -4.79
N ALA A 34 2.78 16.91 -5.76
CA ALA A 34 2.24 15.97 -6.75
C ALA A 34 3.32 15.25 -7.59
N SER A 35 4.50 15.85 -7.78
CA SER A 35 5.61 15.22 -8.50
C SER A 35 6.24 14.04 -7.76
N GLN A 36 5.97 13.89 -6.46
CA GLN A 36 6.47 12.79 -5.63
C GLN A 36 5.44 11.64 -5.50
N VAL A 37 4.32 11.71 -6.21
CA VAL A 37 3.22 10.73 -6.09
C VAL A 37 2.96 10.05 -7.43
N ALA A 38 3.13 8.72 -7.45
CA ALA A 38 2.72 7.88 -8.57
C ALA A 38 1.30 7.33 -8.32
N ALA A 39 0.28 8.06 -8.80
CA ALA A 39 -1.12 7.69 -8.58
C ALA A 39 -1.57 6.42 -9.35
N ASP A 40 -0.91 6.12 -10.48
CA ASP A 40 -1.19 4.97 -11.34
C ASP A 40 0.01 4.01 -11.38
N TYR A 41 0.43 3.56 -10.19
CA TYR A 41 1.52 2.59 -10.07
C TYR A 41 1.05 1.21 -10.58
N PRO A 42 1.84 0.52 -11.42
CA PRO A 42 1.42 -0.76 -12.00
C PRO A 42 1.17 -1.83 -10.93
N PRO A 43 0.28 -2.81 -11.20
CA PRO A 43 0.09 -3.95 -10.32
C PRO A 43 1.39 -4.70 -10.04
N PHE A 44 1.53 -5.18 -8.81
CA PHE A 44 2.71 -5.91 -8.36
C PHE A 44 2.39 -7.40 -8.16
N MET A 45 3.37 -8.28 -8.40
CA MET A 45 3.17 -9.73 -8.37
C MET A 45 3.21 -10.35 -6.97
N ALA A 46 3.64 -9.59 -5.95
CA ALA A 46 3.68 -10.10 -4.58
C ALA A 46 2.27 -10.28 -4.01
N SER A 47 2.06 -11.38 -3.29
CA SER A 47 0.87 -11.57 -2.45
C SER A 47 0.98 -10.72 -1.18
N GLU A 48 -0.15 -10.17 -0.73
CA GLU A 48 -0.23 -9.34 0.47
C GLU A 48 -1.55 -9.65 1.20
N ASP A 49 -1.46 -9.98 2.50
CA ASP A 49 -2.62 -10.45 3.28
C ASP A 49 -3.54 -9.30 3.70
N PHE A 50 -3.09 -8.04 3.56
CA PHE A 50 -3.94 -6.85 3.68
C PHE A 50 -5.15 -6.88 2.72
N ALA A 51 -5.11 -7.71 1.67
CA ALA A 51 -6.27 -8.01 0.83
C ALA A 51 -7.49 -8.46 1.65
N ASP A 52 -7.29 -9.25 2.71
CA ASP A 52 -8.37 -9.75 3.55
C ASP A 52 -8.98 -8.64 4.40
N MET A 53 -8.19 -7.64 4.82
CA MET A 53 -8.71 -6.43 5.47
C MET A 53 -9.57 -5.61 4.51
N LEU A 54 -9.11 -5.45 3.27
CA LEU A 54 -9.83 -4.69 2.24
C LEU A 54 -11.15 -5.36 1.82
N ASN A 55 -11.26 -6.69 1.92
CA ASN A 55 -12.51 -7.40 1.68
C ASN A 55 -13.61 -7.06 2.71
N ILE A 56 -13.24 -6.53 3.89
CA ILE A 56 -14.18 -6.22 4.97
C ILE A 56 -14.42 -4.71 5.10
N VAL A 57 -13.38 -3.89 4.97
CA VAL A 57 -13.45 -2.45 5.14
C VAL A 57 -12.84 -1.73 3.93
N PRO A 58 -13.56 -0.77 3.30
CA PRO A 58 -12.98 0.03 2.24
C PRO A 58 -11.70 0.74 2.68
N GLY A 59 -10.61 0.45 1.97
CA GLY A 59 -9.27 0.91 2.31
C GLY A 59 -8.36 1.02 1.09
N ALA A 60 -7.13 1.45 1.34
CA ALA A 60 -6.06 1.52 0.34
C ALA A 60 -4.73 1.09 0.95
N HIS A 61 -4.02 0.23 0.22
CA HIS A 61 -2.63 -0.16 0.42
C HIS A 61 -1.76 0.56 -0.61
N PHE A 62 -0.61 1.07 -0.20
CA PHE A 62 0.28 1.83 -1.07
C PHE A 62 1.72 1.64 -0.63
N PHE A 63 2.64 1.90 -1.56
CA PHE A 63 4.07 1.85 -1.28
C PHE A 63 4.59 3.24 -0.92
N ILE A 64 5.63 3.27 -0.09
CA ILE A 64 6.47 4.45 0.12
C ILE A 64 7.82 4.11 -0.48
N GLY A 65 8.21 4.83 -1.53
CA GLY A 65 9.40 4.50 -2.31
C GLY A 65 10.67 4.96 -1.63
N GLN A 66 11.66 4.08 -1.55
CA GLN A 66 13.05 4.40 -1.24
C GLN A 66 13.93 4.09 -2.46
N GLU A 67 15.15 4.64 -2.49
CA GLU A 67 16.10 4.41 -3.57
C GLU A 67 17.23 3.45 -3.17
N ASN A 68 18.02 3.01 -4.16
CA ASN A 68 19.35 2.40 -3.98
C ASN A 68 19.44 1.12 -3.13
N THR A 69 18.36 0.36 -3.00
CA THR A 69 18.35 -0.92 -2.27
C THR A 69 18.01 -2.10 -3.17
N ALA A 70 18.38 -3.31 -2.74
CA ALA A 70 17.94 -4.54 -3.39
C ALA A 70 16.41 -4.73 -3.24
N PRO A 71 15.75 -5.60 -4.02
CA PRO A 71 14.33 -5.88 -3.82
C PRO A 71 14.04 -6.53 -2.45
N LEU A 72 12.79 -6.46 -1.99
CA LEU A 72 12.32 -7.20 -0.82
C LEU A 72 12.69 -8.69 -0.94
N HIS A 73 12.97 -9.34 0.21
CA HIS A 73 13.48 -10.71 0.32
C HIS A 73 14.92 -10.95 -0.17
N ASN A 74 15.63 -9.93 -0.62
CA ASN A 74 17.05 -10.05 -0.92
C ASN A 74 17.90 -9.87 0.35
N PRO A 75 18.93 -10.71 0.63
CA PRO A 75 19.82 -10.52 1.79
C PRO A 75 20.59 -9.20 1.80
N SER A 76 20.77 -8.57 0.64
CA SER A 76 21.38 -7.25 0.49
C SER A 76 20.36 -6.11 0.56
N TYR A 77 19.10 -6.38 0.93
CA TYR A 77 18.13 -5.34 1.20
C TYR A 77 18.58 -4.50 2.38
N GLU A 78 18.71 -3.20 2.14
CA GLU A 78 18.98 -2.18 3.13
C GLU A 78 17.78 -1.23 3.20
N PHE A 79 17.33 -0.90 4.41
CA PHE A 79 16.21 0.01 4.60
C PHE A 79 16.73 1.43 4.81
N ASP A 80 16.21 2.38 4.04
CA ASP A 80 16.52 3.80 4.17
C ASP A 80 15.75 4.43 5.35
N ASP A 81 16.42 4.67 6.46
CA ASP A 81 15.84 5.28 7.66
C ASP A 81 15.32 6.71 7.41
N ASP A 82 15.79 7.41 6.37
CA ASP A 82 15.33 8.76 6.03
C ASP A 82 13.86 8.77 5.54
N ILE A 83 13.32 7.60 5.18
CA ILE A 83 11.91 7.45 4.78
C ILE A 83 10.94 7.37 5.97
N ILE A 84 11.43 7.04 7.16
CA ILE A 84 10.61 6.93 8.38
C ILE A 84 9.79 8.20 8.64
N PRO A 85 10.37 9.43 8.66
CA PRO A 85 9.60 10.65 8.87
C PRO A 85 8.55 10.89 7.78
N VAL A 86 8.82 10.50 6.52
CA VAL A 86 7.85 10.61 5.42
C VAL A 86 6.64 9.71 5.67
N GLY A 87 6.88 8.43 5.99
CA GLY A 87 5.80 7.48 6.28
C GLY A 87 4.99 7.85 7.51
N ALA A 88 5.65 8.28 8.58
CA ALA A 88 4.99 8.75 9.80
C ALA A 88 4.09 9.97 9.53
N ALA A 89 4.60 10.98 8.81
CA ALA A 89 3.85 12.17 8.45
C ALA A 89 2.64 11.84 7.55
N LEU A 90 2.79 10.91 6.62
CA LEU A 90 1.71 10.49 5.72
C LEU A 90 0.58 9.79 6.50
N LEU A 91 0.91 8.82 7.35
CA LEU A 91 -0.08 8.11 8.19
C LEU A 91 -0.79 9.08 9.15
N ALA A 92 -0.04 9.99 9.79
CA ALA A 92 -0.61 11.02 10.65
C ALA A 92 -1.57 11.95 9.88
N SER A 93 -1.18 12.39 8.68
CA SER A 93 -1.99 13.24 7.80
C SER A 93 -3.27 12.53 7.34
N ILE A 94 -3.19 11.24 7.03
CA ILE A 94 -4.36 10.41 6.71
C ILE A 94 -5.33 10.37 7.87
N VAL A 95 -4.86 10.05 9.08
CA VAL A 95 -5.70 10.01 10.29
C VAL A 95 -6.31 11.37 10.54
N GLN A 96 -5.51 12.45 10.58
CA GLN A 96 -5.98 13.80 10.84
C GLN A 96 -7.06 14.24 9.84
N THR A 97 -6.80 14.04 8.55
CA THR A 97 -7.71 14.49 7.49
C THR A 97 -9.01 13.68 7.50
N ARG A 98 -8.90 12.36 7.59
CA ARG A 98 -10.07 11.46 7.43
C ARG A 98 -10.86 11.19 8.71
N SER A 99 -10.30 11.49 9.88
CA SER A 99 -11.04 11.43 11.15
C SER A 99 -11.61 12.78 11.59
N SER A 100 -11.24 13.88 10.92
CA SER A 100 -11.71 15.22 11.28
C SER A 100 -13.24 15.40 11.17
N SER A 101 -13.92 14.58 10.36
CA SER A 101 -15.38 14.54 10.24
C SER A 101 -16.08 13.70 11.31
N LEU A 102 -15.33 13.04 12.21
CA LEU A 102 -15.85 12.29 13.36
C LEU A 102 -15.91 13.13 14.65
N ARG A 103 -15.65 14.45 14.54
CA ARG A 103 -15.75 15.40 15.65
C ARG A 103 -16.99 16.28 15.52
#